data_AF-W1P7J4-F1
#
_entry.id   AF-W1P7J4-F1
#
_cell.length_a   1.000
_cell.length_b   1.000
_cell.length_c   1.000
_cell.angle_alpha   90.00
_cell.angle_beta   90.00
_cell.angle_gamma   90.00
#
_symmetry.space_group_name_H-M   'P 1'
#
loop_
_entity.id
_entity.type
_entity.pdbx_description
1 polymer ?
#
loop_
_entity_poly.entity_id
_entity_poly.type
_entity_poly.pdbx_seq_one_letter_code
_entity_poly.pdbx_strand_id
1 'polypeptide(L)'
;MAFINPVADFVTKYVFDPCIGQICYLVRLRKNIEKLESKTRELTSKKNDTDSALAAAARRDGRNQTARVEEWLNSVSVIEAEAVRIKDEYEQGKTCLRGV
;
A
#
# COMPACT_ATOMS: atom_id res chain seq x y z
N MET A 1 24.03 19.66 -39.49
CA MET A 1 24.99 19.54 -38.38
C MET A 1 24.30 20.05 -37.13
N ALA A 2 23.71 19.16 -36.33
CA ALA A 2 23.07 19.57 -35.08
C ALA A 2 24.18 19.94 -34.09
N PHE A 3 24.29 21.23 -33.74
CA PHE A 3 25.01 21.65 -32.56
C PHE A 3 24.22 21.14 -31.34
N ILE A 4 24.52 19.92 -30.91
CA ILE A 4 24.11 19.49 -29.57
C ILE A 4 24.93 20.36 -28.63
N ASN A 5 24.25 21.31 -27.98
CA ASN A 5 24.89 22.28 -27.10
C ASN A 5 25.60 21.50 -25.98
N PRO A 6 26.93 21.62 -25.79
CA PRO A 6 27.67 20.86 -24.78
C PRO A 6 27.10 21.02 -23.37
N VAL A 7 26.45 22.16 -23.12
CA VAL A 7 25.70 22.45 -21.89
C VAL A 7 24.48 21.53 -21.74
N ALA A 8 23.75 21.26 -22.81
CA ALA A 8 22.59 20.37 -22.79
C ALA A 8 22.99 18.91 -22.52
N ASP A 9 24.08 18.42 -23.12
CA ASP A 9 24.61 17.08 -22.85
C ASP A 9 25.09 16.94 -21.41
N PHE A 10 25.77 17.96 -20.89
CA PHE A 10 26.22 17.98 -19.51
C PHE A 10 25.03 17.96 -18.53
N VAL A 11 24.04 18.82 -18.74
CA VAL A 11 22.85 18.88 -17.88
C VAL A 11 22.04 17.58 -17.95
N THR A 12 21.89 16.99 -19.13
CA THR A 12 21.17 15.71 -19.30
C THR A 12 21.86 14.59 -18.52
N LYS A 13 23.17 14.42 -18.74
CA LYS A 13 23.96 13.31 -18.17
C LYS A 13 24.12 13.40 -16.65
N TYR A 14 24.33 14.60 -16.11
CA TYR A 14 24.69 14.76 -14.69
C TYR A 14 23.52 15.15 -13.79
N VAL A 15 22.39 15.60 -14.35
CA VAL A 15 21.22 16.04 -13.58
C VAL A 15 19.98 15.22 -13.89
N PHE A 16 19.59 15.10 -15.17
CA PHE A 16 18.35 14.41 -15.51
C PHE A 16 18.45 12.89 -15.34
N ASP A 17 19.53 12.25 -15.81
CA ASP A 17 19.69 10.79 -15.73
C ASP A 17 19.60 10.25 -14.28
N PRO A 18 20.27 10.86 -13.27
CA PRO A 18 20.10 10.46 -11.87
C PRO A 18 18.69 10.73 -11.31
N CYS A 19 18.05 11.83 -11.71
CA CYS A 19 16.73 12.23 -11.22
C CYS A 19 15.59 11.35 -11.77
N ILE A 20 15.71 10.84 -13.01
CA ILE A 20 14.72 9.93 -13.60
C ILE A 20 14.56 8.67 -12.74
N GLY A 21 15.68 8.12 -12.25
CA GLY A 21 15.64 6.95 -11.36
C GLY A 21 14.86 7.23 -10.06
N GLN A 22 15.06 8.40 -9.47
CA GLN A 22 14.33 8.83 -8.28
C GLN A 22 12.84 9.03 -8.59
N ILE A 23 12.50 9.75 -9.66
CA ILE A 23 11.10 9.96 -10.09
C ILE A 23 10.40 8.62 -10.35
N CYS A 24 11.05 7.67 -11.01
CA CYS A 24 10.51 6.33 -11.22
C CYS A 24 10.27 5.58 -9.91
N TYR A 25 11.15 5.72 -8.92
CA TYR A 25 10.96 5.15 -7.59
C TYR A 25 9.73 5.75 -6.89
N LEU A 26 9.56 7.07 -6.96
CA LEU A 26 8.46 7.80 -6.35
C LEU A 26 7.11 7.44 -6.98
N VAL A 27 7.05 7.35 -8.31
CA VAL A 27 5.87 6.86 -9.04
C VAL A 27 5.52 5.41 -8.63
N ARG A 28 6.52 4.54 -8.46
CA ARG A 28 6.30 3.16 -8.00
C ARG A 28 5.80 3.12 -6.55
N LEU A 29 6.36 3.95 -5.68
CA LEU A 29 5.93 4.07 -4.29
C LEU A 29 4.46 4.47 -4.22
N ARG A 30 4.05 5.51 -4.95
CA ARG A 30 2.65 5.93 -5.04
C ARG A 30 1.73 4.79 -5.49
N LYS A 31 2.07 4.11 -6.59
CA LYS A 31 1.28 2.96 -7.10
C LYS A 31 1.18 1.83 -6.07
N ASN A 32 2.24 1.60 -5.29
CA ASN A 32 2.24 0.59 -4.24
C ASN A 32 1.31 0.97 -3.09
N ILE A 33 1.26 2.25 -2.70
CA ILE A 33 0.31 2.75 -1.68
C ILE A 33 -1.12 2.61 -2.18
N GLU A 34 -1.43 3.04 -3.41
CA GLU A 34 -2.76 2.89 -4.01
C GLU A 34 -3.20 1.40 -4.05
N LYS A 35 -2.26 0.49 -4.38
CA LYS A 35 -2.50 -0.96 -4.38
C LYS A 35 -2.70 -1.50 -2.96
N LEU A 36 -1.93 -1.03 -1.98
CA LEU A 36 -2.06 -1.39 -0.57
C LEU A 36 -3.45 -0.99 -0.04
N GLU A 37 -3.91 0.22 -0.33
CA GLU A 37 -5.25 0.68 0.03
C GLU A 37 -6.34 -0.20 -0.57
N SER A 38 -6.24 -0.49 -1.88
CA SER A 38 -7.20 -1.35 -2.58
C SER A 38 -7.28 -2.74 -1.94
N LYS A 39 -6.13 -3.36 -1.66
CA LYS A 39 -6.06 -4.69 -1.04
C LYS A 39 -6.51 -4.69 0.41
N THR A 40 -6.22 -3.63 1.16
CA THR A 40 -6.72 -3.48 2.53
C THR A 40 -8.25 -3.41 2.53
N ARG A 41 -8.86 -2.61 1.64
CA ARG A 41 -10.32 -2.53 1.51
C ARG A 41 -10.96 -3.87 1.13
N GLU A 42 -10.35 -4.62 0.21
CA GLU A 42 -10.82 -5.97 -0.16
C GLU A 42 -10.76 -6.91 1.05
N LEU A 43 -9.69 -6.83 1.84
CA LEU A 43 -9.49 -7.66 3.02
C LEU A 43 -10.49 -7.31 4.14
N THR A 44 -10.72 -6.02 4.40
CA THR A 44 -11.73 -5.53 5.37
C THR A 44 -13.13 -6.01 5.01
N SER A 45 -13.50 -5.95 3.72
CA SER A 45 -14.80 -6.46 3.25
C SER A 45 -14.95 -7.95 3.57
N LYS A 46 -13.94 -8.77 3.24
CA LYS A 46 -13.99 -10.21 3.51
C LYS A 46 -14.04 -10.53 5.00
N LYS A 47 -13.34 -9.75 5.83
CA LYS A 47 -13.43 -9.86 7.30
C LYS A 47 -14.85 -9.58 7.79
N ASN A 48 -15.44 -8.48 7.36
CA ASN A 48 -16.82 -8.11 7.74
C ASN A 48 -17.85 -9.15 7.28
N ASP A 49 -17.71 -9.69 6.08
CA ASP A 49 -18.56 -10.76 5.57
C ASP A 49 -18.43 -12.04 6.41
N THR A 50 -17.20 -12.39 6.76
CA THR A 50 -16.87 -13.56 7.58
C THR A 50 -17.42 -13.43 9.00
N ASP A 51 -17.22 -12.27 9.64
CA ASP A 51 -17.77 -11.96 10.97
C ASP A 51 -19.30 -12.00 10.97
N SER A 52 -19.93 -11.41 9.95
CA SER A 52 -21.39 -11.41 9.80
C SER A 52 -21.95 -12.82 9.61
N ALA A 53 -21.28 -13.64 8.79
CA ALA A 53 -21.65 -15.04 8.58
C ALA A 53 -21.52 -15.87 9.86
N LEU A 54 -20.46 -15.65 10.64
CA LEU A 54 -20.24 -16.32 11.93
C LEU A 54 -21.28 -15.91 12.96
N ALA A 55 -21.59 -14.60 13.07
CA ALA A 55 -22.63 -14.12 13.97
C ALA A 55 -24.01 -14.71 13.61
N ALA A 56 -24.30 -14.86 12.32
CA ALA A 56 -25.53 -15.52 11.87
C ALA A 56 -25.54 -17.03 12.20
N ALA A 57 -24.43 -17.74 11.99
CA ALA A 57 -24.30 -19.16 12.29
C ALA A 57 -24.39 -19.46 13.80
N ALA A 58 -23.76 -18.63 14.65
CA ALA A 58 -23.84 -18.76 16.10
C ALA A 58 -25.28 -18.60 16.60
N ARG A 59 -26.04 -17.65 16.04
CA ARG A 59 -27.45 -17.42 16.41
C ARG A 59 -28.40 -18.54 15.94
N ARG A 60 -28.14 -19.15 14.78
CA ARG A 60 -29.03 -20.18 14.20
C ARG A 60 -28.72 -21.59 14.71
N ASP A 61 -27.43 -21.94 14.76
CA ASP A 61 -26.98 -23.32 14.93
C ASP A 61 -26.21 -23.54 16.24
N GLY A 62 -26.00 -22.49 17.05
CA GLY A 62 -25.13 -22.55 18.23
C GLY A 62 -23.67 -22.88 17.89
N ARG A 63 -23.28 -22.76 16.62
CA ARG A 63 -21.92 -23.05 16.16
C ARG A 63 -20.99 -21.89 16.49
N ASN A 64 -20.00 -22.16 17.32
CA ASN A 64 -18.93 -21.21 17.64
C ASN A 64 -17.88 -21.14 16.53
N GLN A 65 -17.13 -20.03 16.53
CA GLN A 65 -15.99 -19.84 15.65
C GLN A 65 -14.95 -20.96 15.85
N THR A 66 -14.32 -21.38 14.77
CA THR A 66 -13.15 -22.28 14.88
C THR A 66 -11.92 -21.46 15.21
N ALA A 67 -10.96 -22.02 15.96
CA ALA A 67 -9.71 -21.34 16.31
C ALA A 67 -8.96 -20.79 15.08
N ARG A 68 -9.05 -21.48 13.94
CA ARG A 68 -8.44 -21.06 12.67
C ARG A 68 -9.07 -19.79 12.09
N VAL A 69 -10.36 -19.59 12.30
CA VAL A 69 -11.09 -18.40 11.85
C VAL A 69 -10.76 -17.21 12.75
N GLU A 70 -10.67 -17.43 14.06
CA GLU A 70 -10.23 -16.43 15.03
C GLU A 70 -8.79 -15.96 14.76
N GLU A 71 -7.88 -16.90 14.52
CA GLU A 71 -6.48 -16.61 14.14
C GLU A 71 -6.39 -15.80 12.84
N TRP A 72 -7.21 -16.15 11.84
CA TRP A 72 -7.29 -15.40 10.60
C TRP A 72 -7.82 -13.97 10.81
N LEU A 73 -8.90 -13.79 11.58
CA LEU A 73 -9.46 -12.47 11.89
C LEU A 73 -8.46 -11.57 12.65
N ASN A 74 -7.70 -12.16 13.59
CA ASN A 74 -6.64 -11.45 14.29
C ASN A 74 -5.52 -11.02 13.33
N SER A 75 -5.08 -11.94 12.46
CA SER A 75 -4.06 -11.65 11.45
C SER A 75 -4.49 -10.54 10.49
N VAL A 76 -5.75 -10.55 10.05
CA VAL A 76 -6.30 -9.47 9.22
C VAL A 76 -6.28 -8.14 9.97
N SER A 77 -6.65 -8.12 11.24
CA SER A 77 -6.65 -6.89 12.06
C SER A 77 -5.26 -6.28 12.20
N VAL A 78 -4.22 -7.11 12.36
CA VAL A 78 -2.82 -6.66 12.38
C VAL A 78 -2.42 -6.06 11.03
N ILE A 79 -2.76 -6.74 9.92
CA ILE A 79 -2.46 -6.25 8.56
C ILE A 79 -3.16 -4.92 8.28
N GLU A 80 -4.41 -4.74 8.70
CA GLU A 80 -5.15 -3.48 8.56
C GLU A 80 -4.46 -2.33 9.32
N ALA A 81 -4.03 -2.58 10.56
CA ALA A 81 -3.34 -1.58 11.37
C ALA A 81 -1.99 -1.16 10.75
N GLU A 82 -1.22 -2.13 10.26
CA GLU A 82 0.05 -1.87 9.57
C GLU A 82 -0.15 -1.11 8.26
N ALA A 83 -1.20 -1.44 7.49
CA ALA A 83 -1.53 -0.73 6.26
C ALA A 83 -1.91 0.74 6.53
N VAL A 84 -2.67 0.99 7.60
CA VAL A 84 -2.99 2.36 8.06
C VAL A 84 -1.71 3.10 8.45
N ARG A 85 -0.80 2.48 9.23
CA ARG A 85 0.47 3.11 9.61
C ARG A 85 1.32 3.49 8.40
N ILE A 86 1.47 2.57 7.44
CA ILE A 86 2.26 2.80 6.21
C ILE A 86 1.66 3.96 5.40
N LYS A 87 0.33 4.02 5.30
CA LYS A 87 -0.37 5.11 4.63
C LYS A 87 -0.16 6.45 5.35
N ASP A 88 -0.32 6.48 6.67
CA ASP A 88 -0.11 7.70 7.47
C ASP A 88 1.33 8.22 7.36
N GLU A 89 2.32 7.33 7.37
CA GLU A 89 3.73 7.69 7.15
C GLU A 89 3.96 8.29 5.75
N TYR A 90 3.30 7.73 4.72
CA TYR A 90 3.35 8.27 3.37
C TYR A 90 2.69 9.65 3.27
N GLU A 91 1.47 9.83 3.80
CA GLU A 91 0.73 11.10 3.76
C GLU A 91 1.41 12.21 4.59
N GLN A 92 2.08 11.86 5.68
CA GLN A 92 2.88 12.80 6.49
C GLN A 92 4.23 13.16 5.84
N GLY A 93 4.55 12.59 4.67
CA GLY A 93 5.81 12.85 3.98
C GLY A 93 7.03 12.33 4.74
N LYS A 94 6.87 11.29 5.58
CA LYS A 94 7.96 10.64 6.31
C LYS A 94 8.77 9.66 5.44
N THR A 95 8.47 9.61 4.14
CA THR A 95 9.18 8.83 3.12
C THR A 95 10.24 9.68 2.42
N CYS A 96 11.16 9.04 1.68
CA CYS A 96 12.18 9.75 0.89
C CYS A 96 11.53 10.80 -0.03
N LEU A 97 12.12 12.01 -0.08
CA LEU A 97 11.60 13.16 -0.84
C LEU A 97 10.13 13.51 -0.49
N ARG A 98 9.67 13.13 0.72
CA ARG A 98 8.27 13.29 1.17
C ARG A 98 7.25 12.55 0.31
N GLY A 99 7.68 11.53 -0.43
CA GLY A 99 6.82 10.80 -1.37
C GLY A 99 6.55 11.55 -2.68
N VAL A 100 7.27 12.65 -2.93
CA VAL A 100 7.25 13.46 -4.17
C VAL A 100 8.34 13.03 -5.10
#